data_AF-A0A7V2NR46-F1
#
_entry.id   AF-A0A7V2NR46-F1
#
_cell.length_a   1.000
_cell.length_b   1.000
_cell.length_c   1.000
_cell.angle_alpha   90.00
_cell.angle_beta   90.00
_cell.angle_gamma   90.00
#
_symmetry.space_group_name_H-M   'P 1'
#
loop_
_entity.id
_entity.type
_entity.pdbx_description
1 polymer ?
#
loop_
_entity_poly.entity_id
_entity_poly.type
_entity_poly.pdbx_seq_one_letter_code
_entity_poly.pdbx_strand_id
1 'polypeptide(L)'
;MSVDIVIINANVQALDEARDSFSAVGIDDGKIAFLGSDKAAKKIANSKTRVIDAKGHVVLPGFIDAHSHFAYMGVREGYLDLSDTASKHEALARIKKFALSKDAGQWVIGSGWDESHWSDSNEYMNKEELDSVAPDNPVLLRRVDGHLD
;
A
#
# COMPACT_ATOMS: atom_id res chain seq x y z
N MET A 1 20.53 29.85 -12.56
CA MET A 1 19.70 28.64 -12.40
C MET A 1 18.93 28.82 -11.10
N SER A 2 17.60 28.77 -11.15
CA SER A 2 16.79 28.74 -9.92
C SER A 2 16.74 27.29 -9.44
N VAL A 3 16.59 27.09 -8.13
CA VAL A 3 16.38 25.77 -7.52
C VAL A 3 15.36 25.95 -6.40
N ASP A 4 14.28 25.19 -6.47
CA ASP A 4 13.18 25.25 -5.50
C ASP A 4 13.53 24.49 -4.22
N ILE A 5 14.12 23.30 -4.35
CA ILE A 5 14.51 22.44 -3.22
C ILE A 5 15.95 21.99 -3.39
N VAL A 6 16.72 22.03 -2.30
CA VAL A 6 18.01 21.36 -2.23
C VAL A 6 18.00 20.40 -1.05
N ILE A 7 18.36 19.15 -1.29
CA ILE A 7 18.66 18.17 -0.22
C ILE A 7 20.19 18.12 -0.10
N ILE A 8 20.72 18.37 1.09
CA ILE A 8 22.16 18.39 1.41
C ILE A 8 22.49 17.37 2.49
N ASN A 9 23.79 17.11 2.70
CA ASN A 9 24.30 16.18 3.69
C ASN A 9 23.63 14.81 3.52
N ALA A 10 23.51 14.38 2.27
CA ALA A 10 22.91 13.11 1.89
C ALA A 10 24.00 12.14 1.43
N ASN A 11 23.66 10.86 1.37
CA ASN A 11 24.31 9.90 0.50
C ASN A 11 23.38 9.65 -0.69
N VAL A 12 23.49 10.48 -1.74
CA VAL A 12 22.64 10.39 -2.92
C VAL A 12 23.17 9.28 -3.82
N GLN A 13 22.33 8.29 -4.08
CA GLN A 13 22.62 7.17 -4.96
C GLN A 13 21.82 7.37 -6.25
N ALA A 14 22.48 7.80 -7.34
CA ALA A 14 21.79 8.03 -8.61
C ALA A 14 21.35 6.74 -9.31
N LEU A 15 21.98 5.61 -8.93
CA LEU A 15 21.76 4.29 -9.54
C LEU A 15 21.96 4.28 -11.06
N ASP A 16 22.85 5.13 -11.56
CA ASP A 16 23.32 5.12 -12.94
C ASP A 16 24.40 4.04 -13.15
N GLU A 17 24.81 3.83 -14.42
CA GLU A 17 25.84 2.84 -14.76
C GLU A 17 27.19 3.13 -14.07
N ALA A 18 27.50 4.42 -13.87
CA ALA A 18 28.71 4.88 -13.20
C ALA A 18 28.68 4.59 -11.69
N ARG A 19 27.50 4.37 -11.12
CA ARG A 19 27.24 4.24 -9.67
C ARG A 19 27.78 5.44 -8.90
N ASP A 20 27.55 6.63 -9.46
CA ASP A 20 28.02 7.86 -8.87
C ASP A 20 27.31 8.13 -7.54
N SER A 21 28.08 8.63 -6.57
CA SER A 21 27.56 9.08 -5.28
C SER A 21 27.74 10.58 -5.14
N PHE A 22 26.69 11.26 -4.67
CA PHE A 22 26.67 12.70 -4.46
C PHE A 22 26.28 13.01 -3.03
N SER A 23 26.64 14.20 -2.53
CA SER A 23 26.19 14.64 -1.20
C SER A 23 24.96 15.54 -1.21
N ALA A 24 24.57 16.03 -2.40
CA ALA A 24 23.42 16.89 -2.56
C ALA A 24 22.69 16.69 -3.90
N VAL A 25 21.40 16.98 -3.89
CA VAL A 25 20.52 17.03 -5.06
C VAL A 25 19.71 18.32 -5.06
N GLY A 26 19.63 18.97 -6.23
CA GLY A 26 18.81 20.16 -6.47
C GLY A 26 17.63 19.84 -7.37
N ILE A 27 16.45 20.33 -6.99
CA ILE A 27 15.18 20.12 -7.68
C ILE A 27 14.60 21.48 -8.07
N ASP A 28 14.21 21.59 -9.34
CA ASP A 28 13.54 22.77 -9.92
C ASP A 28 12.34 22.26 -10.72
N ASP A 29 11.13 22.75 -10.42
CA ASP A 29 9.88 22.34 -11.07
C ASP A 29 9.69 20.81 -11.17
N GLY A 30 9.92 20.11 -10.05
CA GLY A 30 9.76 18.66 -9.95
C GLY A 30 10.81 17.83 -10.70
N LYS A 31 11.84 18.46 -11.29
CA LYS A 31 12.92 17.78 -12.02
C LYS A 31 14.25 17.94 -11.31
N ILE A 32 15.14 16.97 -11.49
CA ILE A 32 16.51 17.04 -10.99
C ILE A 32 17.27 18.08 -11.84
N ALA A 33 17.58 19.23 -11.24
CA ALA A 33 18.35 20.30 -11.86
C ALA A 33 19.87 20.16 -11.60
N PHE A 34 20.23 19.43 -10.53
CA PHE A 34 21.61 19.31 -10.07
C PHE A 34 21.83 18.05 -9.23
N LEU A 35 22.99 17.40 -9.45
CA LEU A 35 23.58 16.41 -8.55
C LEU A 35 25.03 16.82 -8.28
N GLY A 36 25.48 16.75 -7.03
CA GLY A 36 26.85 17.13 -6.69
C GLY A 36 27.13 17.23 -5.21
N SER A 37 28.08 18.11 -4.85
CA SER A 37 28.47 18.30 -3.45
C SER A 37 27.59 19.32 -2.73
N ASP A 38 27.49 19.21 -1.41
CA ASP A 38 26.90 20.23 -0.52
C ASP A 38 27.44 21.64 -0.79
N LYS A 39 28.73 21.75 -1.10
CA LYS A 39 29.37 23.04 -1.41
C LYS A 39 28.83 23.65 -2.69
N ALA A 40 28.61 22.84 -3.73
CA ALA A 40 28.00 23.30 -4.97
C ALA A 40 26.51 23.63 -4.76
N ALA A 41 25.81 22.83 -3.96
CA ALA A 41 24.41 23.06 -3.60
C ALA A 41 24.19 24.40 -2.87
N LYS A 42 25.07 24.76 -1.94
CA LYS A 42 25.05 26.07 -1.25
C LYS A 42 25.26 27.27 -2.18
N LYS A 43 25.94 27.09 -3.32
CA LYS A 43 26.17 28.17 -4.29
C LYS A 43 24.96 28.46 -5.17
N ILE A 44 24.12 27.45 -5.41
CA ILE A 44 22.94 27.56 -6.28
C ILE A 44 21.66 27.85 -5.48
N ALA A 45 21.64 27.52 -4.19
CA ALA A 45 20.56 27.88 -3.29
C ALA A 45 20.49 29.41 -3.07
N ASN A 46 19.27 29.95 -3.03
CA ASN A 46 19.00 31.35 -2.74
C ASN A 46 17.94 31.48 -1.63
N SER A 47 17.52 32.71 -1.30
CA SER A 47 16.57 32.97 -0.21
C SER A 47 15.18 32.34 -0.39
N LYS A 48 14.84 31.88 -1.60
CA LYS A 48 13.58 31.19 -1.92
C LYS A 48 13.73 29.66 -1.95
N THR A 49 14.96 29.15 -1.92
CA THR A 49 15.24 27.71 -1.97
C THR A 49 14.94 27.07 -0.62
N ARG A 50 14.12 26.02 -0.62
CA ARG A 50 13.90 25.16 0.53
C ARG A 50 15.09 24.21 0.70
N VAL A 51 15.80 24.31 1.82
CA VAL A 51 16.92 23.42 2.13
C VAL A 51 16.46 22.31 3.07
N ILE A 52 16.78 21.06 2.72
CA ILE A 52 16.51 19.85 3.49
C ILE A 52 17.86 19.23 3.86
N ASP A 53 18.15 19.11 5.16
CA ASP A 53 19.32 18.38 5.66
C ASP A 53 18.97 16.91 5.85
N ALA A 54 19.60 16.04 5.05
CA ALA A 54 19.40 14.60 5.10
C ALA A 54 20.17 13.90 6.23
N LYS A 55 21.00 14.61 7.01
CA LYS A 55 21.70 14.07 8.20
C LYS A 55 22.54 12.82 7.94
N GLY A 56 23.13 12.73 6.75
CA GLY A 56 23.91 11.59 6.27
C GLY A 56 23.07 10.42 5.75
N HIS A 57 21.74 10.53 5.73
CA HIS A 57 20.87 9.47 5.20
C HIS A 57 20.95 9.34 3.68
N VAL A 58 20.54 8.17 3.20
CA VAL A 58 20.55 7.83 1.78
C VAL A 58 19.37 8.47 1.07
N VAL A 59 19.61 9.05 -0.10
CA VAL A 59 18.57 9.51 -1.03
C VAL A 59 18.62 8.61 -2.27
N LEU A 60 17.49 7.99 -2.59
CA LEU A 60 17.31 7.08 -3.71
C LEU A 60 16.27 7.62 -4.70
N PRO A 61 16.31 7.19 -5.97
CA PRO A 61 15.16 7.29 -6.85
C PRO A 61 13.93 6.65 -6.19
N GLY A 62 12.75 7.22 -6.43
CA GLY A 62 11.51 6.58 -6.02
C GLY A 62 11.36 5.22 -6.68
N PHE A 63 10.72 4.26 -5.99
CA PHE A 63 10.43 2.96 -6.58
C PHE A 63 9.49 3.10 -7.76
N ILE A 64 9.79 2.37 -8.85
CA ILE A 64 8.94 2.26 -10.03
C ILE A 64 8.41 0.83 -10.06
N ASP A 65 7.12 0.67 -9.77
CA ASP A 65 6.42 -0.59 -9.94
C ASP A 65 5.93 -0.70 -11.39
N ALA A 66 6.62 -1.52 -12.19
CA ALA A 66 6.34 -1.68 -13.61
C ALA A 66 5.13 -2.57 -13.90
N HIS A 67 4.65 -3.34 -12.92
CA HIS A 67 3.52 -4.24 -13.12
C HIS A 67 2.78 -4.48 -11.81
N SER A 68 1.64 -3.81 -11.66
CA SER A 68 0.73 -4.00 -10.55
C SER A 68 -0.73 -3.92 -11.00
N HIS A 69 -1.59 -4.56 -10.24
CA HIS A 69 -3.05 -4.44 -10.41
C HIS A 69 -3.59 -3.35 -9.50
N PHE A 70 -3.13 -2.10 -9.69
CA PHE A 70 -3.43 -0.98 -8.79
C PHE A 70 -4.95 -0.76 -8.58
N ALA A 71 -5.74 -0.84 -9.65
CA ALA A 71 -7.19 -0.71 -9.56
C ALA A 71 -7.81 -1.81 -8.69
N TYR A 72 -7.34 -3.05 -8.81
CA TYR A 72 -7.80 -4.17 -7.98
C TYR A 72 -7.42 -3.97 -6.51
N MET A 73 -6.19 -3.49 -6.24
CA MET A 73 -5.76 -3.16 -4.88
C MET A 73 -6.65 -2.07 -4.25
N GLY A 74 -6.99 -1.02 -5.00
CA GLY A 74 -7.89 0.03 -4.53
C GLY A 74 -9.31 -0.47 -4.24
N VAL A 75 -9.84 -1.38 -5.06
CA VAL A 75 -11.16 -1.99 -4.83
C VAL A 75 -11.16 -2.88 -3.58
N ARG A 76 -10.06 -3.61 -3.32
CA ARG A 76 -9.93 -4.49 -2.15
C ARG A 76 -9.97 -3.77 -0.80
N GLU A 77 -9.63 -2.48 -0.73
CA GLU A 77 -9.83 -1.68 0.50
C GLU A 77 -11.29 -1.67 0.97
N GLY A 78 -12.23 -1.84 0.04
CA GLY A 78 -13.66 -1.95 0.34
C GLY A 78 -14.13 -3.36 0.66
N TYR A 79 -13.25 -4.36 0.66
CA TYR A 79 -13.60 -5.77 0.89
C TYR A 79 -13.40 -6.14 2.35
N LEU A 80 -14.17 -7.12 2.82
CA LEU A 80 -14.01 -7.71 4.14
C LEU A 80 -12.75 -8.56 4.20
N ASP A 81 -11.85 -8.25 5.13
CA ASP A 81 -10.68 -9.08 5.43
C ASP A 81 -11.00 -10.14 6.50
N LEU A 82 -10.79 -11.39 6.14
CA LEU A 82 -11.00 -12.56 6.99
C LEU A 82 -9.69 -13.29 7.34
N SER A 83 -8.51 -12.76 6.95
CA SER A 83 -7.20 -13.41 7.16
C SER A 83 -6.89 -13.72 8.63
N ASP A 84 -7.39 -12.87 9.53
CA ASP A 84 -7.09 -12.93 10.96
C ASP A 84 -8.19 -13.65 11.77
N THR A 85 -9.08 -14.40 11.11
CA THR A 85 -10.13 -15.17 11.79
C THR A 85 -9.58 -16.49 12.32
N ALA A 86 -9.80 -16.78 13.60
CA ALA A 86 -9.31 -17.99 14.27
C ALA A 86 -10.38 -19.10 14.42
N SER A 87 -11.59 -18.84 13.92
CA SER A 87 -12.73 -19.77 13.98
C SER A 87 -13.76 -19.46 12.89
N LYS A 88 -14.54 -20.47 12.50
CA LYS A 88 -15.68 -20.31 11.60
C LYS A 88 -16.72 -19.37 12.20
N HIS A 89 -16.95 -19.51 13.51
CA HIS A 89 -17.85 -18.62 14.24
C HIS A 89 -17.43 -17.15 14.15
N GLU A 90 -16.14 -16.85 14.33
CA GLU A 90 -15.63 -15.49 14.21
C GLU A 90 -15.77 -14.96 12.77
N ALA A 91 -15.47 -15.77 11.76
CA ALA A 91 -15.62 -15.38 10.36
C ALA A 91 -17.07 -15.00 10.04
N LEU A 92 -18.05 -15.84 10.43
CA LEU A 92 -19.48 -15.57 10.27
C LEU A 92 -19.92 -14.30 11.03
N ALA A 93 -19.39 -14.07 12.23
CA ALA A 93 -19.68 -12.85 12.98
C ALA A 93 -19.14 -11.57 12.30
N ARG A 94 -17.94 -11.64 11.70
CA ARG A 94 -17.36 -10.54 10.91
C ARG A 94 -18.17 -10.28 9.63
N ILE A 95 -18.58 -11.34 8.93
CA ILE A 95 -19.46 -11.25 7.76
C ILE A 95 -20.78 -10.56 8.12
N LYS A 96 -21.43 -10.99 9.21
CA LYS A 96 -22.66 -10.36 9.70
C LYS A 96 -22.49 -8.87 9.96
N LYS A 97 -21.42 -8.51 10.68
CA LYS A 97 -21.12 -7.10 11.00
C LYS A 97 -20.90 -6.26 9.74
N PHE A 98 -20.23 -6.82 8.74
CA PHE A 98 -19.99 -6.16 7.46
C PHE A 98 -21.25 -6.04 6.60
N ALA A 99 -22.11 -7.06 6.59
CA ALA A 99 -23.41 -7.00 5.92
C ALA A 99 -24.30 -5.89 6.51
N LEU A 100 -24.30 -5.74 7.84
CA LEU A 100 -25.07 -4.69 8.52
C LEU A 100 -24.60 -3.25 8.24
N SER A 101 -23.40 -3.06 7.68
CA SER A 101 -22.93 -1.73 7.26
C SER A 101 -23.28 -1.39 5.82
N LYS A 102 -24.02 -2.26 5.13
CA LYS A 102 -24.42 -2.15 3.73
C LYS A 102 -25.93 -2.00 3.62
N ASP A 103 -26.38 -1.33 2.55
CA ASP A 103 -27.81 -1.33 2.20
C ASP A 103 -28.21 -2.70 1.65
N ALA A 104 -29.48 -3.07 1.78
CA ALA A 104 -30.01 -4.32 1.24
C ALA A 104 -29.72 -4.44 -0.28
N GLY A 105 -29.31 -5.63 -0.72
CA GLY A 105 -28.93 -5.93 -2.10
C GLY A 105 -27.50 -5.52 -2.48
N GLN A 106 -26.77 -4.76 -1.64
CA GLN A 106 -25.36 -4.47 -1.90
C GLN A 106 -24.47 -5.69 -1.61
N TRP A 107 -23.39 -5.84 -2.37
CA TRP A 107 -22.49 -6.97 -2.23
C TRP A 107 -21.65 -6.91 -0.95
N VAL A 108 -21.59 -8.06 -0.27
CA VAL A 108 -20.63 -8.40 0.78
C VAL A 108 -19.51 -9.19 0.11
N ILE A 109 -18.44 -8.49 -0.27
CA ILE A 109 -17.26 -9.09 -0.90
C ILE A 109 -16.14 -9.15 0.14
N GLY A 110 -15.49 -10.30 0.25
CA GLY A 110 -14.38 -10.50 1.19
C GLY A 110 -13.35 -11.50 0.70
N SER A 111 -12.23 -11.60 1.42
CA SER A 111 -11.17 -12.56 1.12
C SER A 111 -10.37 -12.98 2.35
N GLY A 112 -9.62 -14.06 2.22
CA GLY A 112 -8.56 -14.42 3.17
C GLY A 112 -8.95 -15.44 4.23
N TRP A 113 -10.19 -15.94 4.22
CA TRP A 113 -10.58 -16.99 5.14
C TRP A 113 -9.78 -18.28 4.87
N ASP A 114 -9.44 -18.98 5.96
CA ASP A 114 -8.68 -20.23 5.93
C ASP A 114 -9.17 -21.16 7.05
N GLU A 115 -10.04 -22.08 6.66
CA GLU A 115 -10.59 -23.09 7.56
C GLU A 115 -9.54 -24.03 8.15
N SER A 116 -8.36 -24.15 7.51
CA SER A 116 -7.33 -25.10 7.96
C SER A 116 -6.67 -24.69 9.28
N HIS A 117 -6.83 -23.43 9.68
CA HIS A 117 -6.32 -22.87 10.93
C HIS A 117 -7.41 -22.57 11.97
N TRP A 118 -8.68 -22.83 11.65
CA TRP A 118 -9.79 -22.56 12.56
C TRP A 118 -9.87 -23.58 13.69
N SER A 119 -10.08 -23.07 14.90
CA SER A 119 -10.08 -23.87 16.13
C SER A 119 -11.36 -24.68 16.36
N ASP A 120 -12.46 -24.30 15.72
CA ASP A 120 -13.81 -24.84 15.95
C ASP A 120 -14.33 -25.69 14.78
N SER A 121 -13.72 -25.60 13.60
CA SER A 121 -14.13 -26.32 12.39
C SER A 121 -13.00 -26.33 11.37
N ASN A 122 -12.91 -27.38 10.56
CA ASN A 122 -12.09 -27.43 9.34
C ASN A 122 -12.96 -27.48 8.07
N GLU A 123 -14.24 -27.14 8.20
CA GLU A 123 -15.20 -27.15 7.11
C GLU A 123 -15.35 -25.75 6.50
N TYR A 124 -15.64 -25.71 5.21
CA TYR A 124 -15.97 -24.47 4.51
C TYR A 124 -17.27 -23.88 5.06
N MET A 125 -17.40 -22.55 4.97
CA MET A 125 -18.69 -21.89 5.13
C MET A 125 -19.61 -22.32 3.98
N ASN A 126 -20.81 -22.77 4.31
CA ASN A 126 -21.80 -23.15 3.30
C ASN A 126 -22.81 -22.03 3.04
N LYS A 127 -23.66 -22.24 2.02
CA LYS A 127 -24.67 -21.26 1.62
C LYS A 127 -25.62 -20.91 2.76
N GLU A 128 -26.11 -21.90 3.50
CA GLU A 128 -27.10 -21.72 4.56
C GLU A 128 -26.55 -20.87 5.71
N GLU A 129 -25.29 -21.07 6.08
CA GLU A 129 -24.59 -20.27 7.08
C GLU A 129 -24.43 -18.82 6.62
N LEU A 130 -24.02 -18.60 5.36
CA LEU A 130 -23.85 -17.27 4.79
C LEU A 130 -25.20 -16.53 4.67
N ASP A 131 -26.24 -17.20 4.19
CA ASP A 131 -27.61 -16.66 4.11
C ASP A 131 -28.13 -16.29 5.51
N SER A 132 -27.74 -17.03 6.57
CA SER A 132 -28.16 -16.72 7.93
C SER A 132 -27.54 -15.44 8.51
N VAL A 133 -26.33 -15.08 8.08
CA VAL A 133 -25.60 -13.91 8.57
C VAL A 133 -25.75 -12.67 7.67
N ALA A 134 -26.13 -12.86 6.41
CA ALA A 134 -26.33 -11.81 5.43
C ALA A 134 -27.61 -12.05 4.58
N PRO A 135 -28.81 -12.12 5.19
CA PRO A 135 -30.02 -12.56 4.50
C PRO A 135 -30.48 -11.62 3.38
N ASP A 136 -30.12 -10.34 3.46
CA ASP A 136 -30.55 -9.30 2.52
C ASP A 136 -29.45 -8.92 1.50
N ASN A 137 -28.28 -9.55 1.57
CA ASN A 137 -27.10 -9.15 0.80
C ASN A 137 -26.45 -10.35 0.10
N PRO A 138 -26.12 -10.26 -1.20
CA PRO A 138 -25.33 -11.29 -1.86
C PRO A 138 -23.90 -11.30 -1.30
N VAL A 139 -23.35 -12.49 -1.10
CA VAL A 139 -22.03 -12.73 -0.49
C VAL A 139 -21.10 -13.41 -1.50
N LEU A 140 -19.85 -12.94 -1.58
CA LEU A 140 -18.76 -13.54 -2.37
C LEU A 140 -17.46 -13.51 -1.55
N LEU A 141 -16.87 -14.67 -1.24
CA LEU A 141 -15.75 -14.77 -0.32
C LEU A 141 -14.61 -15.62 -0.88
N ARG A 142 -13.52 -14.96 -1.28
CA ARG A 142 -12.35 -15.66 -1.80
C ARG A 142 -11.52 -16.30 -0.68
N ARG A 143 -11.22 -17.59 -0.78
CA ARG A 143 -10.31 -18.29 0.15
C ARG A 143 -8.90 -17.70 0.10
N VAL A 144 -8.12 -17.88 1.16
CA VAL A 144 -6.73 -17.38 1.28
C VAL A 144 -5.82 -17.70 0.08
N ASP A 145 -6.03 -18.84 -0.59
CA ASP A 145 -5.22 -19.27 -1.74
C ASP A 145 -5.63 -18.63 -3.08
N GLY A 146 -6.76 -17.93 -3.12
CA GLY A 146 -7.29 -17.31 -4.32
C GLY A 146 -7.93 -18.26 -5.33
N HIS A 147 -8.14 -19.54 -4.99
CA HIS A 147 -8.62 -20.58 -5.91
C HIS A 147 -10.06 -21.04 -5.65
N LEU A 148 -10.71 -20.50 -4.62
CA LEU A 148 -12.11 -20.78 -4.28
C LEU A 148 -12.84 -19.49 -3.93
N ASP A 149 -14.08 -19.36 -4.42
CA ASP A 149 -14.96 -18.19 -4.33
C ASP A 149 -16.35 -18.53 -3.77
#